data_AF-A0A6J2KP34-F1
#
_entry.id   AF-A0A6J2KP34-F1
#
_cell.length_a   1.000
_cell.length_b   1.000
_cell.length_c   1.000
_cell.angle_alpha   90.00
_cell.angle_beta   90.00
_cell.angle_gamma   90.00
#
_symmetry.space_group_name_H-M   'P 1'
#
loop_
_entity.id
_entity.type
_entity.pdbx_description
1 polymer ?
#
loop_
_entity_poly.entity_id
_entity_poly.type
_entity_poly.pdbx_seq_one_letter_code
_entity_poly.pdbx_strand_id
1 'polypeptide(L)'
;MGTQLDSDKSAETSEYKMAILQIGSLLLDRLTKVWLHNDFIFRQFTVGRKFQKCLKQVHSFAHNVIVERKRQRASGRDPTVVAEDVFGRKKRLAMLDLLLEAEEKNEIDFEGIMDEVNTFMFEVC
;
A
#
# COMPACT_ATOMS: atom_id res chain seq x y z
N MET A 1 -0.45 -16.47 2.56
CA MET A 1 -1.51 -15.67 1.89
C MET A 1 -1.04 -15.47 0.47
N GLY A 2 -1.85 -15.80 -0.53
CA GLY A 2 -1.41 -15.73 -1.92
C GLY A 2 -1.52 -14.30 -2.41
N THR A 3 -0.40 -13.59 -2.47
CA THR A 3 -0.32 -12.30 -3.18
C THR A 3 0.91 -12.34 -4.07
N GLN A 4 0.72 -11.96 -5.33
CA GLN A 4 1.71 -11.99 -6.39
C GLN A 4 2.89 -11.04 -6.14
N LEU A 5 2.90 -10.26 -5.05
CA LEU A 5 3.94 -9.29 -4.70
C LEU A 5 5.34 -9.90 -4.48
N ASP A 6 5.43 -11.15 -4.02
CA ASP A 6 6.73 -11.85 -3.92
C ASP A 6 7.18 -12.51 -5.23
N SER A 7 6.26 -12.72 -6.18
CA SER A 7 6.55 -13.31 -7.49
C SER A 7 6.63 -12.29 -8.62
N ASP A 8 6.06 -11.10 -8.44
CA ASP A 8 6.04 -10.00 -9.39
C ASP A 8 7.39 -9.29 -9.38
N LYS A 9 8.27 -9.72 -10.29
CA LYS A 9 9.52 -9.03 -10.64
C LYS A 9 9.29 -7.76 -11.46
N SER A 10 8.16 -7.10 -11.27
CA SER A 10 7.86 -5.83 -11.93
C SER A 10 8.81 -4.76 -11.39
N ALA A 11 9.30 -3.90 -12.29
CA ALA A 11 10.21 -2.81 -11.91
C ALA A 11 9.60 -1.94 -10.80
N GLU A 12 8.29 -1.72 -10.85
CA GLU A 12 7.53 -0.94 -9.85
C GLU A 12 7.55 -1.58 -8.45
N THR A 13 7.39 -2.90 -8.35
CA THR A 13 7.48 -3.63 -7.06
C THR A 13 8.90 -3.58 -6.49
N SER A 14 9.91 -3.65 -7.37
CA SER A 14 11.31 -3.51 -6.96
C SER A 14 11.62 -2.09 -6.47
N GLU A 15 11.13 -1.06 -7.16
CA GLU A 15 11.29 0.34 -6.76
C GLU A 15 10.58 0.61 -5.44
N TYR A 16 9.40 0.04 -5.23
CA TYR A 16 8.66 0.10 -3.97
C TYR A 16 9.46 -0.53 -2.81
N LYS A 17 9.94 -1.76 -2.97
CA LYS A 17 10.77 -2.45 -1.95
C LYS A 17 12.03 -1.62 -1.62
N MET A 18 12.69 -1.07 -2.64
CA MET A 18 13.85 -0.20 -2.45
C MET A 18 13.49 1.11 -1.71
N ALA A 19 12.34 1.71 -2.01
CA ALA A 19 11.87 2.91 -1.33
C ALA A 19 11.60 2.66 0.16
N ILE A 20 11.02 1.52 0.53
CA ILE A 20 10.83 1.11 1.93
C ILE A 20 12.16 0.93 2.65
N LEU A 21 13.12 0.22 2.05
CA LEU A 21 14.44 0.05 2.64
C LEU A 21 15.14 1.39 2.86
N GLN A 22 15.00 2.32 1.91
CA GLN A 22 15.51 3.69 2.06
C GLN A 22 14.82 4.44 3.20
N ILE A 23 13.50 4.37 3.31
CA ILE A 23 12.73 4.95 4.43
C ILE A 23 13.25 4.40 5.76
N GLY A 24 13.43 3.08 5.88
CA GLY A 24 13.98 2.44 7.08
C GLY A 24 15.37 2.95 7.44
N SER A 25 16.28 3.03 6.46
CA SER A 25 17.63 3.57 6.67
C SER A 25 17.64 5.03 7.12
N LEU A 26 16.75 5.85 6.55
CA LEU A 26 16.61 7.27 6.88
C LEU A 26 15.98 7.47 8.28
N LEU A 27 15.07 6.58 8.69
CA LEU A 27 14.51 6.58 10.05
C LEU A 27 15.57 6.23 11.09
N LEU A 28 16.39 5.22 10.84
CA LEU A 28 17.52 4.89 11.74
C LEU A 28 18.52 6.05 11.85
N ASP A 29 18.81 6.74 10.74
CA ASP A 29 19.66 7.93 10.74
C ASP A 29 19.02 9.10 11.51
N ARG A 30 17.68 9.23 11.46
CA ARG A 30 16.94 10.22 12.25
C ARG A 30 16.98 9.90 13.75
N LEU A 31 16.85 8.63 14.14
CA LEU A 31 16.86 8.18 15.54
C LEU A 31 18.22 8.39 16.21
N THR A 32 19.32 8.29 15.46
CA THR A 32 20.67 8.47 15.99
C THR A 32 21.10 9.95 16.07
N LYS A 33 20.41 10.85 15.36
CA LYS A 33 20.77 12.28 15.27
C LYS A 33 19.73 13.15 15.97
N VAL A 34 19.97 13.46 17.25
CA VAL A 34 19.07 14.23 18.11
C VAL A 34 18.61 15.57 17.50
N TRP A 35 19.47 16.24 16.74
CA TRP A 35 19.14 17.50 16.03
C TRP A 35 18.15 17.35 14.86
N LEU A 36 17.96 16.14 14.32
CA LEU A 36 16.97 15.84 13.26
C LEU A 36 15.59 15.47 13.82
N HIS A 37 15.39 15.49 15.14
CA HIS A 37 14.07 15.20 15.72
C HIS A 37 13.05 16.28 15.41
N ASN A 38 13.48 17.55 15.34
CA ASN A 38 12.60 18.65 14.99
C ASN A 38 12.13 18.53 13.53
N ASP A 39 10.82 18.39 13.32
CA ASP A 39 10.21 18.18 12.02
C ASP A 39 10.48 19.31 11.02
N PHE A 40 10.54 20.56 11.49
CA PHE A 40 10.84 21.72 10.64
C PHE A 40 12.27 21.64 10.10
N ILE A 41 13.21 21.35 10.99
CA ILE A 41 14.63 21.20 10.66
C ILE A 41 14.81 20.03 9.70
N PHE A 42 14.20 18.89 10.01
CA PHE A 42 14.25 17.68 9.19
C PHE A 42 13.77 17.95 7.75
N ARG A 43 12.61 18.60 7.59
CA ARG A 43 12.02 18.91 6.27
C ARG A 43 12.93 19.81 5.42
N GLN A 44 13.71 20.68 6.04
CA GLN A 44 14.60 21.59 5.34
C GLN A 44 15.88 20.92 4.82
N PHE A 45 16.39 19.92 5.54
CA PHE A 45 17.58 19.17 5.18
C PHE A 45 17.39 18.22 3.98
N THR A 46 18.49 17.87 3.33
CA THR A 46 18.51 16.93 2.19
C THR A 46 18.00 15.55 2.57
N VAL A 47 18.25 15.11 3.81
CA VAL A 47 17.76 13.84 4.37
C VAL A 47 16.24 13.82 4.43
N GLY A 48 15.59 14.86 4.96
CA GLY A 48 14.13 14.92 5.00
C GLY A 48 13.49 15.05 3.63
N ARG A 49 14.13 15.75 2.68
CA ARG A 49 13.65 15.77 1.28
C ARG A 49 13.72 14.39 0.62
N LYS A 50 14.78 13.62 0.87
CA LYS A 50 14.89 12.23 0.38
C LYS A 50 13.80 11.35 1.00
N PHE A 51 13.59 11.47 2.31
CA PHE A 51 12.54 10.75 3.02
C PHE A 51 11.15 11.03 2.45
N GLN A 52 10.81 12.30 2.23
CA GLN A 52 9.54 12.72 1.63
C GLN A 52 9.36 12.21 0.19
N LYS A 53 10.43 12.13 -0.60
CA LYS A 53 10.37 11.52 -1.94
C LYS A 53 10.05 10.03 -1.88
N CYS A 54 10.71 9.30 -0.98
CA CYS A 54 10.48 7.86 -0.82
C CYS A 54 9.05 7.60 -0.33
N LEU A 55 8.56 8.38 0.65
CA LEU A 55 7.17 8.30 1.11
C LEU A 55 6.19 8.54 -0.04
N LYS A 56 6.43 9.56 -0.87
CA LYS A 56 5.56 9.83 -2.02
C LYS A 56 5.52 8.65 -3.00
N GLN A 57 6.64 7.95 -3.20
CA GLN A 57 6.67 6.75 -4.05
C GLN A 57 5.86 5.61 -3.45
N VAL A 58 6.02 5.34 -2.15
CA VAL A 58 5.25 4.32 -1.42
C VAL A 58 3.74 4.60 -1.49
N HIS A 59 3.32 5.83 -1.19
CA HIS A 59 1.91 6.22 -1.28
C HIS A 59 1.37 6.17 -2.72
N SER A 60 2.17 6.59 -3.71
CA SER A 60 1.76 6.51 -5.12
C SER A 60 1.58 5.06 -5.57
N PHE A 61 2.43 4.14 -5.10
CA PHE A 61 2.29 2.72 -5.39
C PHE A 61 1.00 2.17 -4.77
N ALA A 62 0.74 2.46 -3.49
CA ALA A 62 -0.49 2.07 -2.80
C ALA A 62 -1.74 2.54 -3.53
N HIS A 63 -1.76 3.83 -3.90
CA HIS A 63 -2.85 4.42 -4.66
C HIS A 63 -3.07 3.71 -6.00
N ASN A 64 -1.99 3.42 -6.74
CA ASN A 64 -2.09 2.71 -8.02
C ASN A 64 -2.66 1.29 -7.86
N VAL A 65 -2.26 0.56 -6.82
CA VAL A 65 -2.81 -0.77 -6.51
C VAL A 65 -4.32 -0.70 -6.25
N ILE A 66 -4.78 0.27 -5.45
CA ILE A 66 -6.20 0.45 -5.15
C ILE A 66 -6.99 0.78 -6.42
N VAL A 67 -6.50 1.74 -7.22
CA VAL A 67 -7.15 2.17 -8.48
C VAL A 67 -7.23 1.03 -9.49
N GLU A 68 -6.13 0.30 -9.68
CA GLU A 68 -6.08 -0.83 -10.61
C GLU A 68 -7.06 -1.93 -10.17
N ARG A 69 -7.14 -2.23 -8.87
CA ARG A 69 -8.11 -3.20 -8.34
C ARG A 69 -9.55 -2.75 -8.54
N LYS A 70 -9.86 -1.47 -8.29
CA LYS A 70 -11.19 -0.90 -8.52
C LYS A 70 -11.59 -0.95 -10.00
N ARG A 71 -10.63 -0.70 -10.90
CA ARG A 71 -10.82 -0.82 -12.35
C ARG A 71 -11.08 -2.27 -12.79
N GLN A 72 -10.34 -3.23 -12.24
CA GLN A 72 -10.53 -4.65 -12.53
C GLN A 72 -11.96 -5.10 -12.15
N ARG A 73 -12.43 -4.71 -10.95
CA ARG A 73 -13.80 -4.96 -10.49
C ARG A 73 -14.86 -4.34 -11.42
N ALA A 74 -14.70 -3.07 -11.78
CA ALA A 74 -15.64 -2.36 -12.66
C ALA A 74 -15.68 -2.93 -14.09
N SER A 75 -14.57 -3.47 -14.59
CA SER A 75 -14.47 -4.05 -15.93
C SER A 75 -15.11 -5.42 -16.09
N GLY A 76 -15.64 -6.02 -15.01
CA GLY A 76 -16.19 -7.38 -15.02
C GLY A 76 -15.18 -8.48 -15.35
N ARG A 77 -13.89 -8.14 -15.49
CA ARG A 77 -12.76 -9.09 -15.61
C ARG A 77 -12.38 -9.63 -14.25
N ASP A 78 -13.35 -10.24 -13.58
CA ASP A 78 -13.11 -11.00 -12.38
C ASP A 78 -13.51 -12.45 -12.63
N PRO A 79 -12.56 -13.41 -12.72
CA PRO A 79 -12.87 -14.84 -12.61
C PRO A 79 -13.50 -15.18 -11.26
N THR A 80 -13.50 -14.23 -10.32
CA THR A 80 -13.87 -14.42 -8.92
C THR A 80 -15.26 -13.90 -8.57
N VAL A 81 -15.88 -13.04 -9.38
CA VAL A 81 -17.18 -12.40 -9.04
C VAL A 81 -18.37 -13.14 -9.69
N VAL A 82 -18.16 -13.92 -10.76
CA VAL A 82 -19.23 -14.73 -11.36
C VAL A 82 -19.12 -16.20 -10.93
N ALA A 83 -19.29 -16.45 -9.64
CA ALA A 83 -19.75 -17.75 -9.16
C ALA A 83 -20.19 -17.56 -7.72
N GLU A 84 -21.50 -17.36 -7.51
CA GLU A 84 -22.18 -18.14 -6.49
C GLU A 84 -21.79 -19.60 -6.74
N ASP A 85 -20.78 -20.07 -6.01
CA ASP A 85 -20.53 -21.49 -5.96
C ASP A 85 -21.73 -22.09 -5.25
N VAL A 86 -22.33 -23.10 -5.88
CA VAL A 86 -23.56 -23.83 -5.51
C VAL A 86 -23.42 -24.54 -4.13
N PHE A 87 -22.37 -24.23 -3.38
CA PHE A 87 -21.89 -24.90 -2.18
C PHE A 87 -21.71 -24.01 -0.94
N GLY A 88 -22.11 -22.73 -0.96
CA GLY A 88 -22.21 -21.91 0.26
C GLY A 88 -20.87 -21.64 0.98
N ARG A 89 -19.73 -21.78 0.30
CA ARG A 89 -18.42 -21.49 0.87
C ARG A 89 -18.08 -20.02 0.63
N LYS A 90 -18.01 -19.22 1.70
CA LYS A 90 -17.52 -17.84 1.67
C LYS A 90 -16.12 -17.82 1.01
N LYS A 91 -16.05 -17.35 -0.23
CA LYS A 91 -14.79 -17.11 -0.94
C LYS A 91 -13.92 -16.23 -0.06
N ARG A 92 -12.65 -16.59 0.11
CA ARG A 92 -11.63 -15.70 0.69
C ARG A 92 -11.52 -14.48 -0.23
N LEU A 93 -12.29 -13.44 0.05
CA LEU A 93 -12.07 -12.12 -0.53
C LEU A 93 -10.62 -11.74 -0.17
N ALA A 94 -9.87 -11.24 -1.16
CA ALA A 94 -8.59 -10.63 -0.85
C ALA A 94 -8.87 -9.46 0.12
N MET A 95 -7.96 -9.15 1.03
CA MET A 95 -8.20 -8.09 2.03
C MET A 95 -8.66 -6.77 1.37
N LEU A 96 -8.05 -6.37 0.25
CA LEU A 96 -8.44 -5.17 -0.50
C LEU A 96 -9.87 -5.26 -1.06
N ASP A 97 -10.34 -6.45 -1.40
CA ASP A 97 -11.70 -6.69 -1.88
C ASP A 97 -12.75 -6.45 -0.78
N LEU A 98 -12.44 -6.82 0.47
CA LEU A 98 -13.28 -6.53 1.63
C LEU A 98 -13.36 -5.02 1.91
N LEU A 99 -12.23 -4.32 1.82
CA LEU A 99 -12.17 -2.87 2.02
C LEU A 99 -12.97 -2.11 0.97
N LEU A 100 -12.90 -2.54 -0.29
CA LEU A 100 -13.69 -1.93 -1.37
C LEU A 100 -15.20 -2.20 -1.22
N GLU A 101 -15.61 -3.36 -0.69
CA GLU A 101 -17.03 -3.61 -0.38
C GLU A 101 -17.54 -2.76 0.80
N ALA A 102 -16.68 -2.48 1.78
CA ALA A 102 -17.01 -1.58 2.89
C ALA A 102 -17.12 -0.12 2.41
N GLU A 103 -16.32 0.29 1.41
CA GLU A 103 -16.42 1.60 0.74
C GLU A 103 -17.81 1.78 0.12
N GLU A 104 -18.27 0.77 -0.63
CA GLU A 104 -19.59 0.79 -1.29
C GLU A 104 -20.75 0.90 -0.29
N LYS A 105 -20.57 0.37 0.93
CA LYS A 105 -21.52 0.46 2.04
C LYS A 105 -21.42 1.77 2.83
N ASN A 106 -20.51 2.68 2.47
CA ASN A 106 -20.19 3.90 3.22
C ASN A 106 -19.72 3.63 4.67
N GLU A 107 -19.11 2.48 4.93
CA GLU A 107 -18.56 2.13 6.25
C GLU A 107 -17.13 2.66 6.42
N ILE A 108 -16.41 2.85 5.31
CA ILE A 108 -15.03 3.35 5.26
C ILE A 108 -14.88 4.33 4.09
N ASP A 109 -14.04 5.33 4.26
CA ASP A 109 -13.66 6.28 3.22
C ASP A 109 -12.37 5.85 2.51
N PHE A 110 -12.05 6.53 1.41
CA PHE A 110 -10.86 6.22 0.63
C PHE A 110 -9.55 6.40 1.43
N GLU A 111 -9.54 7.34 2.39
CA GLU A 111 -8.40 7.58 3.28
C GLU A 111 -8.18 6.39 4.23
N GLY A 112 -9.24 5.87 4.87
CA GLY A 112 -9.17 4.68 5.70
C GLY A 112 -8.70 3.43 4.94
N ILE A 113 -9.14 3.24 3.69
CA ILE A 113 -8.65 2.14 2.84
C ILE A 113 -7.15 2.29 2.57
N MET A 114 -6.71 3.53 2.31
CA MET A 114 -5.30 3.82 2.04
C MET A 114 -4.43 3.54 3.26
N ASP A 115 -4.88 3.89 4.46
CA ASP A 115 -4.15 3.67 5.71
C ASP A 115 -4.00 2.17 6.03
N GLU A 116 -5.07 1.41 5.87
CA GLU A 116 -5.02 -0.05 6.02
C GLU A 116 -4.06 -0.65 4.99
N VAL A 117 -4.22 -0.32 3.71
CA VAL A 117 -3.35 -0.85 2.65
C VAL A 117 -1.87 -0.50 2.87
N ASN A 118 -1.54 0.73 3.29
CA ASN A 118 -0.17 1.13 3.61
C ASN A 118 0.40 0.30 4.78
N THR A 119 -0.39 0.10 5.83
CA THR A 119 0.02 -0.67 7.01
C THR A 119 0.30 -2.13 6.65
N PHE A 120 -0.62 -2.77 5.93
CA PHE A 120 -0.44 -4.15 5.50
C PHE A 120 0.73 -4.33 4.52
N MET A 121 0.94 -3.39 3.59
CA MET A 121 2.10 -3.48 2.70
C MET A 121 3.43 -3.22 3.40
N PHE A 122 3.43 -2.54 4.55
CA PHE A 122 4.60 -2.37 5.40
C PHE A 122 4.90 -3.62 6.23
N GLU A 123 3.89 -4.31 6.76
CA GLU A 123 4.06 -5.56 7.52
C GLU A 123 4.52 -6.75 6.66
N VAL A 124 4.25 -6.72 5.35
CA VAL A 124 4.55 -7.82 4.42
C VAL A 124 5.94 -7.66 3.74
N CYS A 125 6.64 -6.54 3.97
CA CYS A 125 8.03 -6.35 3.51
C CYS A 125 9.05 -6.83 4.55
#